data_AF-A0A4V3R9H1-F1
#
_entry.id   AF-A0A4V3R9H1-F1
#
_cell.length_a   1.000
_cell.length_b   1.000
_cell.length_c   1.000
_cell.angle_alpha   90.00
_cell.angle_beta   90.00
_cell.angle_gamma   90.00
#
_symmetry.space_group_name_H-M   'P 1'
#
loop_
_entity.id
_entity.type
_entity.pdbx_description
1 polymer ?
#
loop_
_entity_poly.entity_id
_entity_poly.type
_entity_poly.pdbx_seq_one_letter_code
_entity_poly.pdbx_strand_id
1 'polypeptide(L)' 'NPVIHSYYANKCKSKKKNGAVMHKICNIIFAMLRDHKPFKIITPQEHCEQYLAAHPGKTHNAA' A
#
# COMPACT_ATOMS: atom_id res chain seq x y z
N ASN A 1 8.57 -8.80 -8.42
CA ASN A 1 8.12 -7.44 -8.78
C ASN A 1 9.20 -6.44 -8.32
N PRO A 2 9.95 -5.81 -9.25
CA PRO A 2 11.04 -4.89 -8.90
C PRO A 2 10.59 -3.63 -8.16
N VAL A 3 9.33 -3.20 -8.33
CA VAL A 3 8.76 -2.02 -7.65
C VAL A 3 8.63 -2.22 -6.14
N ILE A 4 8.30 -3.44 -5.69
CA ILE A 4 8.20 -3.76 -4.26
C ILE A 4 9.58 -3.81 -3.62
N HIS A 5 10.56 -4.35 -4.35
CA HIS A 5 11.93 -4.45 -3.86
C HIS A 5 12.54 -3.05 -3.64
N SER A 6 12.39 -2.14 -4.61
CA SER A 6 12.85 -0.76 -4.45
C SER A 6 12.10 -0.02 -3.34
N TYR A 7 10.79 -0.24 -3.22
CA TYR A 7 9.97 0.30 -2.12
C TYR A 7 10.47 -0.19 -0.75
N TYR A 8 10.76 -1.48 -0.60
CA TYR A 8 11.30 -2.07 0.62
C TYR A 8 12.65 -1.45 0.99
N ALA A 9 13.60 -1.43 0.05
CA ALA A 9 14.93 -0.87 0.27
C ALA A 9 14.86 0.60 0.73
N ASN A 10 13.99 1.39 0.12
CA ASN A 10 13.78 2.79 0.50
C ASN A 10 13.15 2.93 1.90
N LYS A 11 12.18 2.06 2.24
CA LYS A 11 11.56 2.08 3.58
C LYS A 11 12.51 1.63 4.68
N CYS A 12 13.38 0.66 4.43
CA CYS A 12 14.43 0.26 5.37
C CYS A 12 15.43 1.38 5.65
N LYS A 13 15.77 2.20 4.65
CA LYS A 13 16.65 3.38 4.85
C LYS A 13 15.99 4.45 5.72
N SER A 14 14.68 4.66 5.56
CA SER A 14 13.93 5.71 6.27
C SER A 14 13.49 5.31 7.69
N LYS A 15 13.26 4.01 7.96
CA LYS A 15 12.72 3.52 9.24
C LYS A 15 13.74 2.69 10.00
N LYS A 16 14.08 3.12 11.23
CA LYS A 16 14.99 2.42 12.16
C LYS A 16 14.45 1.05 12.66
N LYS A 17 13.14 0.79 12.53
CA LYS A 17 12.47 -0.46 12.96
C LYS A 17 12.05 -1.31 11.74
N ASN A 18 12.87 -2.31 11.40
CA ASN A 18 12.66 -3.18 10.23
C ASN A 18 11.42 -4.09 10.32
N GLY A 19 10.97 -4.45 11.53
CA GLY A 19 9.81 -5.35 11.70
C GLY A 19 8.49 -4.80 11.14
N ALA A 20 8.23 -3.49 11.32
CA ALA A 20 7.04 -2.84 10.78
C ALA A 20 7.08 -2.76 9.24
N VAL A 21 8.28 -2.64 8.67
CA VAL A 21 8.48 -2.65 7.21
C VAL A 21 8.15 -4.04 6.67
N MET A 22 8.68 -5.10 7.28
CA MET A 22 8.41 -6.48 6.87
C MET A 22 6.92 -6.84 6.92
N HIS A 23 6.23 -6.50 8.01
CA HIS A 23 4.79 -6.76 8.12
C HIS A 23 4.01 -6.08 6.99
N LYS A 24 4.37 -4.85 6.61
CA LYS A 24 3.74 -4.15 5.48
C LYS A 24 4.03 -4.84 4.13
N ILE A 25 5.24 -5.33 3.91
CA ILE A 25 5.60 -6.06 2.68
C ILE A 25 4.81 -7.37 2.55
N CYS A 26 4.71 -8.15 3.63
CA CYS A 26 3.93 -9.38 3.63
C CYS A 26 2.46 -9.12 3.26
N ASN A 27 1.85 -8.07 3.81
CA ASN A 27 0.48 -7.70 3.47
C ASN A 27 0.32 -7.28 2.01
N ILE A 28 1.32 -6.60 1.42
CA ILE A 28 1.31 -6.25 -0.01
C ILE A 28 1.36 -7.52 -0.87
N ILE A 29 2.26 -8.46 -0.55
CA ILE A 29 2.38 -9.73 -1.28
C ILE A 29 1.09 -10.52 -1.16
N PHE A 30 0.49 -10.60 0.04
CA PHE A 30 -0.77 -11.29 0.26
C PHE A 30 -1.91 -10.70 -0.59
N ALA A 31 -2.03 -9.37 -0.66
CA ALA A 31 -3.02 -8.71 -1.50
C ALA A 31 -2.79 -8.99 -2.99
N MET A 32 -1.54 -8.99 -3.46
CA MET A 32 -1.23 -9.34 -4.85
C MET A 32 -1.63 -10.77 -5.19
N LEU A 33 -1.37 -11.72 -4.28
CA LEU A 33 -1.72 -13.12 -4.47
C LEU A 33 -3.24 -13.31 -4.45
N ARG A 34 -3.95 -12.62 -3.56
CA ARG A 34 -5.42 -12.64 -3.47
C ARG A 34 -6.08 -12.05 -4.72
N ASP A 35 -5.59 -10.90 -5.19
CA ASP A 35 -6.24 -10.14 -6.27
C ASP A 35 -5.69 -10.48 -7.66
N HIS A 36 -4.67 -11.36 -7.73
CA HIS A 36 -3.90 -11.71 -8.94
C HIS A 36 -3.41 -10.48 -9.73
N LYS A 37 -3.12 -9.37 -9.05
CA LYS A 37 -2.71 -8.10 -9.66
C LYS A 37 -1.33 -7.68 -9.18
N PRO A 38 -0.46 -7.16 -10.08
CA PRO A 38 0.85 -6.66 -9.67
C PRO A 38 0.71 -5.40 -8.83
N PHE A 39 1.54 -5.29 -7.79
CA PHE A 39 1.64 -4.06 -6.99
C PHE A 39 2.08 -2.87 -7.85
N LYS A 40 1.39 -1.74 -7.67
CA LYS A 40 1.69 -0.44 -8.26
C LYS A 40 1.75 0.61 -7.16
N ILE A 41 2.66 1.56 -7.29
CA ILE A 41 2.70 2.74 -6.43
C ILE A 41 1.68 3.72 -7.01
N ILE A 42 0.69 4.09 -6.21
CA ILE A 42 -0.31 5.11 -6.55
C ILE A 42 -0.09 6.34 -5.67
N THR A 43 -0.46 7.49 -6.19
CA THR A 43 -0.45 8.74 -5.44
C THR A 43 -1.49 8.71 -4.31
N PRO A 44 -1.34 9.54 -3.26
CA PRO A 44 -2.34 9.65 -2.21
C PRO A 44 -3.74 10.01 -2.73
N GLN A 45 -3.81 10.86 -3.77
CA GLN A 45 -5.08 11.25 -4.39
C GLN A 45 -5.77 10.06 -5.05
N GLU A 46 -5.07 9.32 -5.90
CA GLU A 46 -5.60 8.11 -6.54
C GLU A 46 -6.04 7.07 -5.50
N HIS A 47 -5.32 6.95 -4.38
CA HIS A 47 -5.72 6.06 -3.30
C HIS A 47 -7.06 6.47 -2.67
N CYS A 48 -7.26 7.76 -2.41
CA CYS A 48 -8.52 8.28 -1.88
C CYS A 48 -9.67 8.03 -2.86
N GLU A 49 -9.47 8.35 -4.14
CA GLU A 49 -10.48 8.14 -5.18
C GLU A 49 -10.88 6.66 -5.31
N GLN A 50 -9.90 5.75 -5.36
CA GLN A 50 -10.14 4.31 -5.41
C GLN A 50 -10.86 3.80 -4.15
N TYR A 51 -10.50 4.33 -2.98
CA TYR A 51 -11.12 3.94 -1.72
C TYR A 51 -12.60 4.36 -1.64
N LEU A 52 -12.90 5.60 -2.05
CA LEU A 52 -14.26 6.14 -2.13
C LEU A 52 -15.11 5.36 -3.15
N ALA A 53 -14.55 5.06 -4.32
CA ALA A 53 -15.23 4.25 -5.33
C ALA A 53 -15.55 2.84 -4.83
N ALA A 54 -14.66 2.23 -4.04
CA ALA A 54 -14.88 0.91 -3.44
C ALA A 54 -15.83 0.93 -2.21
N HIS A 55 -16.03 2.09 -1.59
CA HIS A 55 -16.84 2.25 -0.37
C HIS A 55 -17.77 3.49 -0.47
N PRO A 56 -18.80 3.46 -1.33
CA PRO A 56 -19.65 4.62 -1.60
C PRO A 56 -20.44 5.15 -0.39
N GLY A 57 -20.54 4.36 0.70
CA GLY A 57 -21.23 4.75 1.94
C GLY A 57 -20.36 5.41 3.02
N LYS A 58 -19.05 5.60 2.77
CA LYS A 58 -18.13 6.27 3.71
C LYS A 58 -17.81 7.67 3.19
N THR A 59 -18.78 8.56 3.20
CA THR A 59 -18.52 9.99 3.04
C THR A 59 -17.60 10.47 4.16
N HIS A 60 -16.60 11.27 3.78
CA HIS A 60 -15.57 11.79 4.66
C HIS A 60 -16.19 12.60 5.80
N ASN A 61 -16.24 12.05 7.02
CA ASN A 61 -16.32 12.88 8.21
C ASN A 61 -14.92 13.51 8.41
N ALA A 62 -14.63 14.57 7.64
CA ALA A 62 -13.68 15.58 8.06
C ALA A 62 -14.37 16.40 9.15
N ALA A 63 -13.94 16.21 10.39
CA ALA A 63 -14.06 17.23 11.44
C ALA A 63 -12.66 17.79 11.68
#